data_AF-J3JEP5-F1
#
_entry.id   AF-J3JEP5-F1
#
_cell.length_a   1.000
_cell.length_b   1.000
_cell.length_c   1.000
_cell.angle_alpha   90.00
_cell.angle_beta   90.00
_cell.angle_gamma   90.00
#
_symmetry.space_group_name_H-M   'P 1'
#
loop_
_entity.id
_entity.type
_entity.pdbx_description
1 polymer ?
#
loop_
_entity_poly.entity_id
_entity_poly.type
_entity_poly.pdbx_seq_one_letter_code
_entity_poly.pdbx_strand_id
1 'polypeptide(L)'
;MDDAFQTELDAARDLLDDDSLTAFHVGVVRDGEEIDTTYSYRTDDSDGDGEHEGLQALSLLATHLRVVADEAGVDYETVATDAVTLATQVEEAPTDETGERE
;
A
#
# COMPACT_ATOMS: atom_id res chain seq x y z
N MET A 1 -8.82 -21.76 10.76
CA MET A 1 -7.48 -21.20 10.50
C MET A 1 -7.57 -19.68 10.52
N ASP A 2 -8.52 -19.13 11.29
CA ASP A 2 -9.07 -17.80 11.06
C ASP A 2 -8.83 -16.87 12.25
N ASP A 3 -8.50 -17.41 13.43
CA ASP A 3 -8.38 -16.61 14.65
C ASP A 3 -7.22 -15.61 14.58
N ALA A 4 -6.06 -15.99 14.03
CA ALA A 4 -4.94 -15.08 13.87
C ALA A 4 -5.24 -13.98 12.83
N PHE A 5 -5.79 -14.35 11.67
CA PHE A 5 -6.17 -13.38 10.65
C PHE A 5 -7.24 -12.40 11.16
N GLN A 6 -8.27 -12.89 11.84
CA GLN A 6 -9.29 -12.03 12.44
C GLN A 6 -8.71 -11.15 13.55
N THR A 7 -7.79 -11.66 14.37
CA THR A 7 -7.11 -10.87 15.41
C THR A 7 -6.33 -9.70 14.81
N GLU A 8 -5.52 -9.96 13.78
CA GLU A 8 -4.74 -8.91 13.10
C GLU A 8 -5.66 -7.92 12.34
N LEU A 9 -6.76 -8.42 11.76
CA LEU A 9 -7.75 -7.56 11.09
C LEU A 9 -8.48 -6.64 12.09
N ASP A 10 -8.84 -7.15 13.26
CA ASP A 10 -9.48 -6.35 14.31
C ASP A 10 -8.49 -5.32 14.87
N ALA A 11 -7.22 -5.69 15.10
CA ALA A 11 -6.18 -4.74 15.49
C ALA A 11 -5.96 -3.64 14.44
N ALA A 12 -5.96 -3.99 13.16
CA ALA A 12 -5.85 -3.01 12.07
C ALA A 12 -7.05 -2.06 12.04
N ARG A 13 -8.27 -2.56 12.28
CA ARG A 13 -9.48 -1.72 12.37
C ARG A 13 -9.41 -0.77 13.56
N ASP A 14 -8.96 -1.24 14.72
CA ASP A 14 -8.80 -0.42 15.92
C ASP A 14 -7.79 0.74 15.67
N LEU A 15 -6.71 0.48 14.92
CA LEU A 15 -5.75 1.53 14.52
C LEU A 15 -6.37 2.54 13.54
N LEU A 16 -7.24 2.08 12.64
CA LEU A 16 -7.90 2.94 11.66
C LEU A 16 -9.04 3.79 12.26
N ASP A 17 -9.63 3.36 13.37
CA ASP A 17 -10.70 4.08 14.08
C ASP A 17 -10.17 5.19 15.01
N ASP A 18 -8.85 5.32 15.16
CA ASP A 18 -8.23 6.33 16.01
C ASP A 18 -8.40 7.76 15.43
N ASP A 19 -9.08 8.64 16.16
CA ASP A 19 -9.33 10.03 15.77
C ASP A 19 -8.05 10.87 15.56
N SER A 20 -6.91 10.44 16.11
CA SER A 20 -5.61 11.08 15.95
C SER A 20 -4.86 10.67 14.67
N LEU A 21 -5.41 9.72 13.90
CA LEU A 21 -4.83 9.27 12.65
C LEU A 21 -4.77 10.40 11.62
N THR A 22 -3.55 10.71 11.17
CA THR A 22 -3.31 11.77 10.18
C THR A 22 -3.09 11.24 8.77
N ALA A 23 -2.67 9.98 8.62
CA ALA A 23 -2.45 9.35 7.34
C ALA A 23 -2.55 7.82 7.44
N PHE A 24 -2.99 7.16 6.37
CA PHE A 24 -2.97 5.71 6.25
C PHE A 24 -2.78 5.25 4.81
N HIS A 25 -2.27 4.03 4.67
CA HIS A 25 -2.24 3.26 3.43
C HIS A 25 -2.76 1.85 3.72
N VAL A 26 -3.79 1.42 3.00
CA VAL A 26 -4.39 0.08 3.14
C VAL A 26 -4.35 -0.63 1.80
N GLY A 27 -3.86 -1.86 1.79
CA GLY A 27 -3.97 -2.79 0.66
C GLY A 27 -4.84 -3.99 1.04
N VAL A 28 -5.82 -4.33 0.21
CA VAL A 28 -6.74 -5.45 0.42
C VAL A 28 -6.55 -6.46 -0.71
N VAL A 29 -6.21 -7.70 -0.36
CA VAL A 29 -6.06 -8.79 -1.33
C VAL A 29 -7.34 -9.63 -1.33
N ARG A 30 -7.93 -9.85 -2.51
CA ARG A 30 -9.09 -10.73 -2.70
C ARG A 30 -8.78 -11.83 -3.69
N ASP A 31 -8.95 -13.09 -3.26
CA ASP A 31 -8.88 -14.31 -4.08
C ASP A 31 -7.91 -14.25 -5.29
N GLY A 32 -6.69 -13.76 -5.04
CA GLY A 32 -5.58 -13.81 -5.99
C GLY A 32 -5.64 -12.89 -7.21
N GLU A 33 -6.65 -12.03 -7.38
CA GLU A 33 -6.84 -11.35 -8.69
C GLU A 33 -6.62 -9.83 -8.70
N GLU A 34 -6.74 -9.12 -7.56
CA GLU A 34 -6.33 -7.71 -7.49
C GLU A 34 -6.08 -7.23 -6.05
N ILE A 35 -5.14 -6.29 -5.89
CA ILE A 35 -4.92 -5.59 -4.62
C ILE A 35 -5.62 -4.23 -4.71
N ASP A 36 -6.77 -4.09 -4.05
CA ASP A 36 -7.40 -2.78 -3.86
C ASP A 36 -6.55 -1.98 -2.87
N THR A 37 -5.96 -0.87 -3.33
CA THR A 37 -5.19 0.03 -2.46
C THR A 37 -5.93 1.35 -2.27
N THR A 38 -5.90 1.88 -1.05
CA THR A 38 -6.42 3.22 -0.73
C THR A 38 -5.43 3.95 0.15
N TYR A 39 -5.16 5.20 -0.21
CA TYR A 39 -4.35 6.14 0.54
C TYR A 39 -5.18 7.39 0.86
N SER A 40 -5.11 7.84 2.11
CA SER A 40 -5.70 9.11 2.51
C SER A 40 -4.85 9.79 3.57
N TYR A 41 -4.85 11.11 3.53
CA TYR A 41 -4.11 11.97 4.41
C TYR A 41 -5.01 13.15 4.82
N ARG A 42 -4.94 13.54 6.10
CA ARG A 42 -5.62 14.73 6.59
C ARG A 42 -4.61 15.87 6.59
N THR A 43 -4.77 16.81 5.66
CA THR A 43 -4.10 18.11 5.74
C THR A 43 -4.88 18.97 6.72
N ASP A 44 -4.35 19.17 7.93
CA ASP A 44 -4.78 20.32 8.70
C ASP A 44 -4.24 21.55 7.95
N ASP A 45 -5.13 22.24 7.24
CA ASP A 45 -4.88 23.43 6.42
C ASP A 45 -4.19 24.51 7.28
N SER A 46 -2.87 24.51 7.40
CA SER A 46 -2.08 25.64 7.93
C SER A 46 -0.58 25.63 7.62
N ASP A 47 0.08 24.50 7.35
CA ASP A 47 1.52 24.48 7.06
C ASP A 47 1.79 23.73 5.75
N GLY A 48 1.80 24.50 4.65
CA GLY A 48 1.97 24.02 3.29
C GLY A 48 3.38 23.54 2.98
N ASP A 49 3.74 22.34 3.41
CA ASP A 49 5.00 21.70 3.05
C ASP A 49 4.74 20.31 2.45
N GLY A 50 4.54 20.24 1.13
CA GLY A 50 4.44 18.95 0.40
C GLY A 50 5.69 18.06 0.56
N GLU A 51 6.79 18.61 1.07
CA GLU A 51 7.97 17.87 1.53
C GLU A 51 7.66 16.94 2.72
N HIS A 52 6.79 17.35 3.66
CA HIS A 52 6.35 16.49 4.76
C HIS A 52 5.47 15.33 4.28
N GLU A 53 4.63 15.54 3.27
CA GLU A 53 3.79 14.51 2.66
C GLU A 53 4.67 13.48 1.92
N GLY A 54 5.66 13.95 1.15
CA GLY A 54 6.63 13.09 0.47
C GLY A 54 7.46 12.24 1.42
N LEU A 55 7.93 12.81 2.54
CA LEU A 55 8.69 12.07 3.55
C LEU A 55 7.84 11.01 4.27
N GLN A 56 6.56 11.29 4.52
CA GLN A 56 5.63 10.31 5.10
C GLN A 56 5.37 9.15 4.15
N ALA A 57 5.08 9.42 2.88
CA ALA A 57 4.93 8.40 1.86
C ALA A 57 6.20 7.55 1.69
N LEU A 58 7.38 8.18 1.69
CA LEU A 58 8.66 7.47 1.65
C LEU A 58 8.91 6.61 2.91
N SER A 59 8.49 7.08 4.09
CA SER A 59 8.59 6.32 5.33
C SER A 59 7.69 5.08 5.32
N LEU A 60 6.48 5.19 4.78
CA LEU A 60 5.57 4.07 4.57
C LEU A 60 6.17 3.07 3.56
N LEU A 61 6.68 3.55 2.43
CA LEU A 61 7.35 2.72 1.43
C LEU A 61 8.56 1.99 2.03
N ALA A 62 9.41 2.68 2.80
CA ALA A 62 10.56 2.08 3.45
C ALA A 62 10.15 0.98 4.46
N THR A 63 9.06 1.20 5.20
CA THR A 63 8.48 0.19 6.10
C THR A 63 8.00 -1.03 5.31
N HIS A 64 7.34 -0.80 4.17
CA HIS A 64 6.85 -1.88 3.32
C HIS A 64 8.00 -2.70 2.70
N LEU A 65 9.03 -2.04 2.16
CA LEU A 65 10.23 -2.69 1.63
C LEU A 65 10.89 -3.57 2.70
N ARG A 66 10.94 -3.11 3.95
CA ARG A 66 11.49 -3.89 5.05
C ARG A 66 10.71 -5.18 5.31
N VAL A 67 9.39 -5.09 5.42
CA VAL A 67 8.53 -6.26 5.67
C VAL A 67 8.69 -7.29 4.54
N VAL A 68 8.63 -6.86 3.28
CA VAL A 68 8.74 -7.77 2.13
C VAL A 68 10.13 -8.41 2.05
N ALA A 69 11.20 -7.64 2.32
CA ALA A 69 12.55 -8.15 2.36
C ALA A 69 12.76 -9.22 3.45
N ASP A 70 12.25 -8.96 4.66
CA ASP A 70 12.33 -9.89 5.78
C ASP A 70 11.57 -11.20 5.48
N GLU A 71 10.37 -11.11 4.89
CA GLU A 71 9.56 -12.28 4.52
C GLU A 71 10.15 -13.08 3.34
N ALA A 72 10.71 -12.40 2.33
CA ALA A 72 11.30 -13.03 1.16
C ALA A 72 12.74 -13.51 1.38
N GLY A 73 13.40 -13.06 2.46
CA GLY A 73 14.81 -13.37 2.74
C GLY A 73 15.79 -12.77 1.74
N VAL A 74 15.48 -11.58 1.20
CA VAL A 74 16.31 -10.86 0.22
C VAL A 74 16.63 -9.44 0.71
N ASP A 75 17.63 -8.79 0.12
CA ASP A 75 18.00 -7.42 0.49
C ASP A 75 17.02 -6.36 -0.05
N TYR A 76 16.95 -5.20 0.61
CA TYR A 76 16.03 -4.11 0.26
C TYR A 76 16.18 -3.61 -1.18
N GLU A 77 17.40 -3.60 -1.71
CA GLU A 77 17.69 -3.18 -3.09
C GLU A 77 17.05 -4.12 -4.12
N THR A 78 17.02 -5.42 -3.83
CA THR A 78 16.36 -6.41 -4.67
C THR A 78 14.85 -6.18 -4.69
N VAL A 79 14.22 -6.03 -3.52
CA VAL A 79 12.78 -5.75 -3.41
C VAL A 79 12.42 -4.46 -4.15
N ALA A 80 13.20 -3.39 -4.01
CA ALA A 80 12.95 -2.13 -4.69
C ALA A 80 13.03 -2.28 -6.23
N THR A 81 14.01 -3.04 -6.72
CA THR A 81 14.18 -3.29 -8.16
C THR A 81 13.04 -4.12 -8.73
N ASP A 82 12.62 -5.16 -8.01
CA ASP A 82 11.50 -6.02 -8.41
C ASP A 82 10.18 -5.25 -8.38
N ALA A 83 9.96 -4.41 -7.35
CA ALA A 83 8.79 -3.54 -7.25
C ALA A 83 8.70 -2.55 -8.42
N VAL A 84 9.82 -1.93 -8.83
CA VAL A 84 9.87 -1.07 -10.01
C VAL A 84 9.52 -1.86 -11.27
N THR A 85 10.09 -3.06 -11.42
CA THR A 85 9.84 -3.93 -12.58
C THR A 85 8.37 -4.36 -12.67
N LEU A 86 7.73 -4.65 -11.54
CA LEU A 86 6.30 -4.96 -11.46
C LEU A 86 5.44 -3.72 -11.77
N ALA A 87 5.77 -2.55 -11.23
CA ALA A 87 5.03 -1.31 -11.49
C ALA A 87 5.05 -0.94 -12.98
N THR A 88 6.19 -1.09 -13.66
CA THR A 88 6.28 -0.90 -15.11
C THR A 88 5.40 -1.89 -15.87
N GLN A 89 5.39 -3.17 -15.48
CA GLN A 89 4.54 -4.17 -16.14
C GLN A 89 3.04 -3.89 -15.99
N VAL A 90 2.62 -3.36 -14.83
CA VAL A 90 1.22 -2.96 -14.60
C VAL A 90 0.84 -1.76 -15.47
N GLU A 91 1.74 -0.78 -15.62
CA GLU A 91 1.51 0.38 -16.50
C GLU A 91 1.48 -0.01 -18.00
N GLU A 92 2.29 -1.00 -18.39
CA GLU A 92 2.36 -1.51 -19.77
C GLU A 92 1.28 -2.55 -20.09
N ALA A 93 0.61 -3.13 -19.09
CA ALA A 93 -0.49 -4.04 -19.31
C ALA A 93 -1.65 -3.27 -19.98
N PRO A 94 -2.13 -3.69 -21.16
CA PRO A 94 -3.25 -3.02 -21.78
C PRO A 94 -4.45 -3.15 -20.85
N THR A 95 -5.09 -2.02 -20.51
CA THR A 95 -6.50 -1.98 -20.08
C THR A 95 -7.37 -2.42 -21.25
N ASP A 96 -7.25 -3.67 -21.68
CA ASP A 96 -8.07 -4.29 -22.70
C ASP A 96 -8.94 -5.33 -22.01
N GLU A 97 -10.08 -4.91 -21.47
CA GLU A 97 -11.36 -5.65 -21.50
C GLU A 97 -12.53 -4.67 -21.21
N THR A 98 -12.86 -3.80 -22.17
CA THR A 98 -14.25 -3.36 -22.40
C THR A 98 -14.43 -2.82 -23.82
N GLY A 99 -14.05 -3.65 -24.79
CA GLY A 99 -14.58 -3.60 -26.14
C GLY A 99 -15.90 -4.39 -26.19
N GLU A 100 -16.97 -3.85 -25.60
CA GLU A 100 -18.32 -4.33 -25.92
C GLU A 100 -18.67 -3.86 -27.34
N ARG A 101 -19.00 -4.86 -28.17
CA ARG A 101 -19.43 -4.71 -29.55
C ARG A 101 -20.84 -4.10 -29.55
N GLU A 102 -21.02 -2.98 -30.25
CA GLU A 102 -22.32 -2.53 -30.79
C GLU A 102 -22.21 -2.22 -32.29
#